data_AF-A0A3Q3RLW4-F1
#
_entry.id   AF-A0A3Q3RLW4-F1
#
_cell.length_a   1.000
_cell.length_b   1.000
_cell.length_c   1.000
_cell.angle_alpha   90.00
_cell.angle_beta   90.00
_cell.angle_gamma   90.00
#
_symmetry.space_group_name_H-M   'P 1'
#
loop_
_entity.id
_entity.type
_entity.pdbx_description
1 polymer ?
#
loop_
_entity_poly.entity_id
_entity_poly.type
_entity_poly.pdbx_seq_one_letter_code
_entity_poly.pdbx_strand_id
1 'polypeptide(L)'
;MKPVRGSNRAASKAPNLKYNKSDGRKGETTKKTKPKATGNQDQELSDSNQGQSTHPRAGQKRKAECLSSVPNQAKGCESWKQMPMSSIIALENMMDLAILATLALKWTKKKESQEHLNIMKNRFLVQCQQLKVPVQKPKRLEWSSQRHQEETTKSVAAKKALSTLEEDLRAVVSALESAEEQTVSLQHTCSMLRDQVQEEEEKAKEFLQITEQAVLDLPFIHPPKDKTTLEDRIRKMIPQHDSETTAHKLGEILQSEAIQDAQKLLAQAHKHADQLFFHGFIPVNCSGET
;
A
#
# COMPACT_ATOMS: atom_id res chain seq x y z
N MET A 1 23.90 21.19 -17.66
CA MET A 1 23.00 20.07 -17.36
C MET A 1 23.71 19.04 -16.49
N LYS A 2 23.24 18.87 -15.26
CA LYS A 2 23.42 17.70 -14.38
C LYS A 2 22.23 17.72 -13.40
N PRO A 3 21.52 16.62 -13.14
CA PRO A 3 20.72 16.52 -11.93
C PRO A 3 21.55 15.88 -10.82
N VAL A 4 21.64 16.57 -9.69
CA VAL A 4 21.94 15.99 -8.38
C VAL A 4 20.60 15.82 -7.68
N ARG A 5 20.15 14.58 -7.48
CA ARG A 5 18.92 14.28 -6.74
C ARG A 5 19.27 13.43 -5.52
N GLY A 6 19.41 14.10 -4.39
CA GLY A 6 19.37 13.45 -3.08
C GLY A 6 17.92 13.17 -2.68
N SER A 7 17.69 12.04 -2.02
CA SER A 7 16.52 11.87 -1.15
C SER A 7 16.83 10.79 -0.12
N ASN A 8 16.97 11.23 1.12
CA ASN A 8 17.04 10.38 2.30
C ASN A 8 15.64 9.83 2.59
N ARG A 9 15.49 8.51 2.67
CA ARG A 9 14.37 7.88 3.38
C ARG A 9 14.88 6.76 4.28
N ALA A 10 14.50 6.86 5.55
CA ALA A 10 14.80 5.88 6.59
C ALA A 10 14.01 4.58 6.37
N ALA A 11 14.64 3.45 6.73
CA ALA A 11 14.05 2.12 6.66
C ALA A 11 12.92 1.95 7.70
N SER A 12 11.71 1.61 7.24
CA SER A 12 10.58 1.27 8.10
C SER A 12 10.70 -0.17 8.63
N LYS A 13 10.60 -0.29 9.95
CA LYS A 13 10.59 -1.55 10.71
C LYS A 13 9.26 -2.29 10.49
N ALA A 14 9.34 -3.60 10.24
CA ALA A 14 8.18 -4.50 10.22
C ALA A 14 7.68 -4.82 11.64
N PRO A 15 6.36 -5.01 11.87
CA PRO A 15 5.82 -5.39 13.17
C PRO A 15 5.83 -6.90 13.41
N ASN A 16 6.27 -7.30 14.60
CA ASN A 16 6.22 -8.66 15.15
C ASN A 16 4.78 -9.00 15.56
N LEU A 17 4.22 -10.09 15.03
CA LEU A 17 2.97 -10.69 15.54
C LEU A 17 3.30 -11.72 16.64
N LYS A 18 2.95 -11.37 17.89
CA LYS A 18 2.95 -12.28 19.05
C LYS A 18 1.63 -13.05 19.07
N TYR A 19 1.69 -14.38 19.13
CA TYR A 19 0.53 -15.21 19.46
C TYR A 19 0.35 -15.29 20.98
N ASN A 20 -0.81 -14.84 21.47
CA ASN A 20 -1.29 -15.14 22.82
C ASN A 20 -2.03 -16.49 22.79
N LYS A 21 -1.70 -17.39 23.70
CA LYS A 21 -2.47 -18.61 23.97
C LYS A 21 -2.91 -18.57 25.44
N SER A 22 -4.23 -18.61 25.63
CA SER A 22 -4.92 -18.66 26.91
C SER A 22 -4.85 -20.04 27.57
N ASP A 23 -4.87 -20.01 28.90
CA ASP A 23 -4.89 -21.13 29.85
C ASP A 23 -6.05 -22.12 29.70
N GLY A 24 -5.84 -23.37 30.15
CA GLY A 24 -6.92 -24.34 30.38
C GLY A 24 -6.49 -25.80 30.57
N ARG A 25 -6.22 -26.18 31.82
CA ARG A 25 -5.80 -27.50 32.39
C ARG A 25 -6.45 -28.79 31.86
N LYS A 26 -5.65 -29.87 31.77
CA LYS A 26 -5.72 -31.11 32.59
C LYS A 26 -4.50 -32.00 32.30
N GLY A 27 -3.81 -32.47 33.33
CA GLY A 27 -2.64 -33.34 33.22
C GLY A 27 -2.97 -34.80 33.56
N GLU A 28 -2.12 -35.72 33.10
CA GLU A 28 -1.49 -36.78 33.93
C GLU A 28 -0.34 -37.46 33.15
N THR A 29 0.58 -38.04 33.92
CA THR A 29 1.94 -38.57 33.68
C THR A 29 2.11 -39.58 32.51
N THR A 30 3.24 -39.64 31.79
CA THR A 30 4.41 -40.48 32.17
C THR A 30 5.64 -40.32 31.23
N LYS A 31 6.80 -40.06 31.85
CA LYS A 31 8.16 -40.64 31.68
C LYS A 31 8.84 -40.85 30.29
N LYS A 32 10.02 -40.18 30.18
CA LYS A 32 11.33 -40.57 29.54
C LYS A 32 11.35 -40.57 27.98
N THR A 33 12.34 -40.07 27.22
CA THR A 33 13.81 -40.00 27.39
C THR A 33 14.40 -38.91 26.45
N LYS A 34 15.54 -38.31 26.81
CA LYS A 34 16.33 -37.30 26.08
C LYS A 34 16.86 -37.79 24.71
N PRO A 35 17.26 -36.87 23.81
CA PRO A 35 18.68 -36.83 23.43
C PRO A 35 19.26 -35.41 23.49
N LYS A 36 20.55 -35.28 23.82
CA LYS A 36 21.28 -34.01 23.83
C LYS A 36 22.63 -34.18 23.13
N ALA A 37 22.95 -33.19 22.28
CA ALA A 37 24.26 -32.69 21.82
C ALA A 37 25.21 -33.71 21.14
N THR A 38 25.62 -33.53 19.88
CA THR A 38 26.55 -32.51 19.34
C THR A 38 27.94 -32.58 19.98
N GLY A 39 28.96 -32.95 19.19
CA GLY A 39 30.37 -32.88 19.57
C GLY A 39 31.26 -33.46 18.48
N ASN A 40 32.14 -32.62 17.94
CA ASN A 40 33.00 -32.85 16.77
C ASN A 40 34.27 -33.68 17.08
N GLN A 41 34.94 -34.02 15.98
CA GLN A 41 36.39 -34.01 15.73
C GLN A 41 37.21 -35.32 15.82
N ASP A 42 37.83 -35.55 14.66
CA ASP A 42 38.99 -36.35 14.25
C ASP A 42 40.06 -36.66 15.30
N GLN A 43 40.64 -37.86 15.21
CA GLN A 43 42.05 -38.08 15.56
C GLN A 43 42.70 -39.23 14.79
N GLU A 44 43.93 -38.94 14.34
CA GLU A 44 44.91 -39.69 13.57
C GLU A 44 45.70 -40.78 14.35
N LEU A 45 46.26 -41.73 13.59
CA LEU A 45 47.60 -42.36 13.63
C LEU A 45 48.09 -43.24 14.82
N SER A 46 48.54 -44.47 14.46
CA SER A 46 49.88 -45.09 14.69
C SER A 46 49.78 -46.63 14.57
N ASP A 47 50.40 -47.30 13.59
CA ASP A 47 51.82 -47.72 13.39
C ASP A 47 52.28 -48.97 14.18
N SER A 48 52.53 -50.09 13.46
CA SER A 48 53.74 -50.94 13.60
C SER A 48 53.77 -52.17 12.66
N ASN A 49 54.56 -52.04 11.58
CA ASN A 49 55.65 -52.90 11.07
C ASN A 49 55.66 -54.44 11.24
N GLN A 50 55.93 -55.14 10.13
CA GLN A 50 57.18 -55.88 9.75
C GLN A 50 56.95 -57.27 9.11
N GLY A 51 57.61 -57.55 7.97
CA GLY A 51 57.84 -58.92 7.47
C GLY A 51 58.06 -59.04 5.95
N GLN A 52 59.27 -59.40 5.54
CA GLN A 52 59.83 -59.36 4.16
C GLN A 52 59.46 -60.53 3.22
N SER A 53 59.57 -60.22 1.91
CA SER A 53 60.18 -60.99 0.81
C SER A 53 59.73 -62.43 0.51
N THR A 54 59.24 -62.66 -0.72
CA THR A 54 59.94 -63.50 -1.72
C THR A 54 59.19 -63.50 -3.06
N HIS A 55 59.87 -63.07 -4.13
CA HIS A 55 59.57 -63.49 -5.49
C HIS A 55 60.13 -64.90 -5.70
N PRO A 56 59.56 -65.71 -6.61
CA PRO A 56 60.39 -66.03 -7.78
C PRO A 56 59.63 -66.07 -9.12
N ARG A 57 60.44 -66.39 -10.13
CA ARG A 57 60.42 -66.06 -11.56
C ARG A 57 59.69 -67.09 -12.43
N ALA A 58 59.44 -66.64 -13.66
CA ALA A 58 58.88 -67.31 -14.83
C ALA A 58 59.39 -68.73 -15.19
N GLY A 59 58.50 -69.49 -15.85
CA GLY A 59 58.81 -70.63 -16.72
C GLY A 59 57.77 -70.79 -17.83
N GLN A 60 58.17 -70.53 -19.08
CA GLN A 60 57.37 -70.75 -20.29
C GLN A 60 57.12 -72.24 -20.55
N LYS A 61 55.92 -72.61 -21.02
CA LYS A 61 55.74 -73.56 -22.16
C LYS A 61 54.45 -73.24 -22.94
N ARG A 62 54.62 -73.13 -24.26
CA ARG A 62 53.57 -72.92 -25.29
C ARG A 62 52.71 -74.18 -25.46
N LYS A 63 51.40 -74.00 -25.73
CA LYS A 63 50.65 -74.77 -26.73
C LYS A 63 49.59 -73.88 -27.39
N ALA A 64 49.34 -74.20 -28.66
CA ALA A 64 48.76 -73.38 -29.69
C ALA A 64 47.22 -73.34 -29.70
N GLU A 65 46.70 -72.34 -30.41
CA GLU A 65 45.42 -72.32 -31.15
C GLU A 65 44.10 -72.40 -30.35
N CYS A 66 43.40 -71.27 -30.27
CA CYS A 66 42.27 -70.99 -31.16
C CYS A 66 41.80 -69.53 -30.98
N LEU A 67 41.80 -68.77 -32.06
CA LEU A 67 41.22 -67.43 -32.15
C LEU A 67 39.69 -67.55 -32.08
N SER A 68 39.09 -67.00 -31.03
CA SER A 68 37.65 -66.71 -30.98
C SER A 68 37.45 -65.47 -30.11
N SER A 69 37.50 -64.31 -30.76
CA SER A 69 37.16 -63.03 -30.16
C SER A 69 35.64 -62.94 -30.02
N VAL A 70 35.12 -63.31 -28.85
CA VAL A 70 33.76 -62.93 -28.42
C VAL A 70 33.89 -61.70 -27.51
N PRO A 71 33.21 -60.58 -27.79
CA PRO A 71 33.23 -59.44 -26.88
C PRO A 71 32.44 -59.79 -25.63
N ASN A 72 33.07 -59.60 -24.46
CA ASN A 72 32.47 -59.72 -23.14
C ASN A 72 31.10 -59.04 -23.08
N GLN A 73 30.02 -59.81 -23.02
CA GLN A 73 28.71 -59.28 -22.67
C GLN A 73 28.73 -58.89 -21.19
N ALA A 74 28.57 -57.59 -20.93
CA ALA A 74 28.34 -57.07 -19.59
C ALA A 74 27.04 -57.68 -19.03
N LYS A 75 27.14 -58.27 -17.83
CA LYS A 75 26.11 -59.04 -17.06
C LYS A 75 24.81 -58.28 -16.71
N GLY A 76 24.44 -57.24 -17.46
CA GLY A 76 23.19 -56.47 -17.29
C GLY A 76 22.39 -56.25 -18.59
N CYS A 77 22.82 -56.83 -19.71
CA CYS A 77 22.15 -56.68 -21.01
C CYS A 77 21.00 -57.68 -21.25
N GLU A 78 20.84 -58.68 -20.38
CA GLU A 78 19.84 -59.76 -20.56
C GLU A 78 18.38 -59.28 -20.36
N SER A 79 18.16 -58.16 -19.67
CA SER A 79 16.82 -57.61 -19.43
C SER A 79 16.39 -56.49 -20.39
N TRP A 80 17.16 -56.23 -21.45
CA TRP A 80 16.86 -55.16 -22.41
C TRP A 80 15.88 -55.66 -23.47
N LYS A 81 14.80 -54.92 -23.69
CA LYS A 81 13.78 -55.26 -24.69
C LYS A 81 13.94 -54.38 -25.93
N GLN A 82 13.46 -54.84 -27.08
CA GLN A 82 13.32 -53.97 -28.24
C GLN A 82 12.46 -52.75 -27.89
N MET A 83 12.78 -51.62 -28.50
CA MET A 83 12.02 -50.39 -28.31
C MET A 83 10.54 -50.60 -28.63
N PRO A 84 9.60 -50.21 -27.74
CA PRO A 84 8.19 -50.40 -28.00
C PRO A 84 7.73 -49.50 -29.15
N MET A 85 6.78 -50.00 -29.96
CA MET A 85 6.23 -49.27 -31.12
C MET A 85 5.66 -47.89 -30.75
N SER A 86 5.07 -47.74 -29.56
CA SER A 86 4.58 -46.44 -29.08
C SER A 86 5.68 -45.39 -28.97
N SER A 87 6.88 -45.78 -28.54
CA SER A 87 8.02 -44.87 -28.47
C SER A 87 8.61 -44.55 -29.85
N ILE A 88 8.56 -45.51 -30.78
CA ILE A 88 8.98 -45.29 -32.19
C ILE A 88 8.03 -44.29 -32.87
N ILE A 89 6.71 -44.45 -32.69
CA ILE A 89 5.71 -43.51 -33.20
C ILE A 89 5.88 -42.11 -32.58
N ALA A 90 6.16 -42.03 -31.28
CA ALA A 90 6.43 -40.74 -30.64
C ALA A 90 7.68 -40.05 -31.21
N LEU A 91 8.73 -40.82 -31.51
CA LEU A 91 9.96 -40.34 -32.12
C LEU A 91 9.74 -39.89 -33.56
N GLU A 92 8.95 -40.65 -34.33
CA GLU A 92 8.52 -40.26 -35.67
C GLU A 92 7.79 -38.92 -35.67
N ASN A 93 6.79 -38.76 -34.79
CA ASN A 93 6.05 -37.50 -34.65
C ASN A 93 6.99 -36.33 -34.30
N MET A 94 7.93 -36.53 -33.36
CA MET A 94 8.89 -35.50 -32.97
C MET A 94 9.80 -35.10 -34.14
N MET A 95 10.23 -36.07 -34.94
CA MET A 95 11.03 -35.83 -36.14
C MET A 95 10.23 -35.14 -37.24
N ASP A 96 8.98 -35.51 -37.46
CA ASP A 96 8.11 -34.84 -38.43
C ASP A 96 7.89 -33.37 -38.05
N LEU A 97 7.67 -33.08 -36.76
CA LEU A 97 7.61 -31.70 -36.28
C LEU A 97 8.94 -30.95 -36.49
N ALA A 98 10.08 -31.58 -36.23
CA ALA A 98 11.39 -30.97 -36.44
C ALA A 98 11.67 -30.71 -37.94
N ILE A 99 11.27 -31.62 -38.83
CA ILE A 99 11.36 -31.45 -40.27
C ILE A 99 10.49 -30.28 -40.72
N LEU A 100 9.25 -30.19 -40.25
CA LEU A 100 8.37 -29.06 -40.54
C LEU A 100 8.97 -27.73 -40.07
N ALA A 101 9.47 -27.67 -38.84
CA ALA A 101 10.10 -26.47 -38.29
C ALA A 101 11.35 -26.04 -39.10
N THR A 102 12.21 -26.99 -39.46
CA THR A 102 13.42 -26.71 -40.25
C THR A 102 13.11 -26.28 -41.68
N LEU A 103 12.07 -26.84 -42.31
CA LEU A 103 11.60 -26.42 -43.63
C LEU A 103 10.90 -25.06 -43.61
N ALA A 104 10.27 -24.67 -42.50
CA ALA A 104 9.71 -23.34 -42.33
C ALA A 104 10.81 -22.26 -42.32
N LEU A 105 11.97 -22.58 -41.74
CA LEU A 105 13.14 -21.68 -41.66
C LEU A 105 13.93 -21.58 -42.98
N LYS A 106 13.91 -22.60 -43.84
CA LYS A 106 14.65 -22.62 -45.11
C LYS A 106 13.76 -22.25 -46.30
N TRP A 107 14.02 -21.12 -46.95
CA TRP A 107 13.17 -20.60 -48.03
C TRP A 107 13.48 -21.21 -49.42
N THR A 108 14.72 -21.65 -49.65
CA THR A 108 15.20 -22.20 -50.93
C THR A 108 15.26 -23.73 -50.92
N LYS A 109 14.82 -24.39 -52.00
CA LYS A 109 14.89 -25.85 -52.22
C LYS A 109 14.24 -26.71 -51.11
N LYS A 110 13.02 -26.32 -50.68
CA LYS A 110 12.24 -27.04 -49.66
C LYS A 110 11.99 -28.51 -50.01
N LYS A 111 11.63 -28.81 -51.26
CA LYS A 111 11.28 -30.17 -51.71
C LYS A 111 12.45 -31.16 -51.63
N GLU A 112 13.63 -30.75 -52.10
CA GLU A 112 14.85 -31.57 -52.03
C GLU A 112 15.32 -31.77 -50.59
N SER A 113 15.29 -30.70 -49.79
CA SER A 113 15.63 -30.76 -48.36
C SER A 113 14.67 -31.68 -47.59
N GLN A 114 13.38 -31.62 -47.88
CA GLN A 114 12.36 -32.48 -47.27
C GLN A 114 12.61 -33.95 -47.60
N GLU A 115 12.94 -34.27 -48.85
CA GLU A 115 13.24 -35.64 -49.27
C GLU A 115 14.45 -36.20 -48.50
N HIS A 116 15.56 -35.44 -48.45
CA HIS A 116 16.75 -35.87 -47.71
C HIS A 116 16.48 -36.07 -46.22
N LEU A 117 15.70 -35.18 -45.60
CA LEU A 117 15.32 -35.29 -44.21
C LEU A 117 14.40 -36.49 -43.95
N ASN A 118 13.49 -36.81 -44.87
CA ASN A 118 12.63 -37.98 -44.78
C ASN A 118 13.42 -39.29 -44.92
N ILE A 119 14.40 -39.35 -45.83
CA ILE A 119 15.30 -40.50 -45.96
C ILE A 119 16.08 -40.71 -44.65
N MET A 120 16.63 -39.64 -44.07
CA MET A 120 17.30 -39.70 -42.78
C MET A 120 16.38 -40.16 -41.64
N LYS A 121 15.16 -39.61 -41.58
CA LYS A 121 14.11 -40.01 -40.62
C LYS A 121 13.87 -41.51 -40.71
N ASN A 122 13.54 -42.02 -41.89
CA ASN A 122 13.20 -43.42 -42.10
C ASN A 122 14.36 -44.35 -41.75
N ARG A 123 15.59 -44.01 -42.16
CA ARG A 123 16.78 -44.78 -41.82
C ARG A 123 17.01 -44.84 -40.32
N PHE A 124 16.84 -43.72 -39.63
CA PHE A 124 16.99 -43.65 -38.18
C PHE A 124 15.90 -44.44 -37.44
N LEU A 125 14.64 -44.35 -37.87
CA LEU A 125 13.54 -45.10 -37.26
C LEU A 125 13.75 -46.62 -37.36
N VAL A 126 14.27 -47.11 -38.49
CA VAL A 126 14.64 -48.53 -38.65
C VAL A 126 15.72 -48.95 -37.65
N GLN A 127 16.71 -48.09 -37.39
CA GLN A 127 17.74 -48.35 -36.38
C GLN A 127 17.16 -48.34 -34.96
N CYS A 128 16.22 -47.44 -34.66
CA CYS A 128 15.54 -47.40 -33.37
C CYS A 128 14.68 -48.64 -33.11
N GLN A 129 14.06 -49.22 -34.14
CA GLN A 129 13.32 -50.49 -34.03
C GLN A 129 14.22 -51.66 -33.61
N GLN A 130 15.47 -51.68 -34.08
CA GLN A 130 16.44 -52.73 -33.76
C GLN A 130 17.18 -52.47 -32.44
N LEU A 131 17.06 -51.26 -31.89
CA LEU A 131 17.73 -50.86 -30.66
C LEU A 131 17.10 -51.57 -29.45
N LYS A 132 17.95 -52.27 -28.68
CA LYS A 132 17.58 -52.79 -27.37
C LYS A 132 17.65 -51.64 -26.36
N VAL A 133 16.57 -51.43 -25.63
CA VAL A 133 16.46 -50.39 -24.60
C VAL A 133 16.16 -51.02 -23.23
N PRO A 134 16.68 -50.45 -22.14
CA PRO A 134 16.29 -50.86 -20.79
C PRO A 134 14.79 -50.70 -20.59
N VAL A 135 14.14 -51.71 -20.01
CA VAL A 135 12.73 -51.60 -19.62
C VAL A 135 12.62 -50.54 -18.51
N GLN A 136 11.82 -49.50 -18.76
CA GLN A 136 11.66 -48.41 -17.81
C GLN A 136 11.20 -48.94 -16.44
N LYS A 137 11.85 -48.48 -15.37
CA LYS A 137 11.51 -48.90 -14.00
C LYS A 137 10.14 -48.28 -13.60
N PRO A 138 9.18 -49.07 -13.10
CA PRO A 138 7.82 -48.60 -12.76
C PRO A 138 7.82 -47.37 -11.82
N LYS A 139 8.78 -47.32 -10.90
CA LYS A 139 8.96 -46.21 -9.95
C LYS A 139 9.12 -44.82 -10.61
N ARG A 140 9.71 -44.74 -11.82
CA ARG A 140 9.85 -43.47 -12.54
C ARG A 140 8.52 -42.96 -13.09
N LEU A 141 7.65 -43.88 -13.53
CA LEU A 141 6.31 -43.55 -14.01
C LEU A 141 5.43 -43.05 -12.87
N GLU A 142 5.50 -43.71 -11.71
CA GLU A 142 4.79 -43.30 -10.49
C GLU A 142 5.18 -41.88 -10.07
N TRP A 143 6.47 -41.54 -10.06
CA TRP A 143 6.95 -40.18 -9.75
C TRP A 143 6.49 -39.14 -10.77
N SER A 144 6.32 -39.52 -12.04
CA SER A 144 5.80 -38.61 -13.07
C SER A 144 4.30 -38.37 -12.88
N SER A 145 3.54 -39.43 -12.60
CA SER A 145 2.10 -39.34 -12.35
C SER A 145 1.80 -38.53 -11.09
N GLN A 146 2.55 -38.79 -10.01
CA GLN A 146 2.46 -38.06 -8.75
C GLN A 146 2.70 -36.55 -8.97
N ARG A 147 3.78 -36.18 -9.68
CA ARG A 147 4.06 -34.77 -9.99
C ARG A 147 2.97 -34.13 -10.85
N HIS A 148 2.39 -34.85 -11.80
CA HIS A 148 1.30 -34.32 -12.60
C HIS A 148 0.05 -34.07 -11.75
N GLN A 149 -0.26 -34.97 -10.81
CA GLN A 149 -1.39 -34.79 -9.89
C GLN A 149 -1.17 -33.63 -8.91
N GLU A 150 0.05 -33.48 -8.40
CA GLU A 150 0.43 -32.33 -7.56
C GLU A 150 0.31 -31.01 -8.34
N GLU A 151 0.78 -30.95 -9.58
CA GLU A 151 0.68 -29.73 -10.39
C GLU A 151 -0.76 -29.39 -10.78
N THR A 152 -1.60 -30.40 -11.05
CA THR A 152 -3.01 -30.16 -11.35
C THR A 152 -3.79 -29.66 -10.14
N THR A 153 -3.56 -30.22 -8.95
CA THR A 153 -4.18 -29.73 -7.71
C THR A 153 -3.73 -28.30 -7.39
N LYS A 154 -2.43 -28.00 -7.55
CA LYS A 154 -1.90 -26.64 -7.40
C LYS A 154 -2.49 -25.67 -8.42
N SER A 155 -2.64 -26.08 -9.68
CA SER A 155 -3.26 -25.27 -10.73
C SER A 155 -4.72 -24.95 -10.40
N VAL A 156 -5.49 -25.92 -9.91
CA VAL A 156 -6.89 -25.71 -9.49
C VAL A 156 -6.96 -24.72 -8.31
N ALA A 157 -6.11 -24.88 -7.31
CA ALA A 157 -6.05 -23.95 -6.18
C ALA A 157 -5.66 -22.53 -6.64
N ALA A 158 -4.68 -22.41 -7.53
CA ALA A 158 -4.25 -21.14 -8.09
C ALA A 158 -5.38 -20.46 -8.90
N LYS A 159 -6.13 -21.21 -9.71
CA LYS A 159 -7.29 -20.68 -10.46
C LYS A 159 -8.37 -20.14 -9.53
N LYS A 160 -8.65 -20.83 -8.42
CA LYS A 160 -9.59 -20.34 -7.40
C LYS A 160 -9.08 -19.04 -6.76
N ALA A 161 -7.81 -18.99 -6.37
CA ALA A 161 -7.20 -17.79 -5.80
C ALA A 161 -7.21 -16.60 -6.78
N LEU A 162 -6.99 -16.85 -8.08
CA LEU A 162 -7.09 -15.82 -9.12
C LEU A 162 -8.53 -15.31 -9.28
N SER A 163 -9.53 -16.19 -9.27
CA SER A 163 -10.94 -15.80 -9.30
C SER A 163 -11.31 -14.89 -8.12
N THR A 164 -10.87 -15.24 -6.91
CA THR A 164 -11.08 -14.40 -5.72
C THR A 164 -10.39 -13.05 -5.86
N LEU A 165 -9.15 -13.02 -6.36
CA LEU A 165 -8.43 -11.77 -6.58
C LEU A 165 -9.10 -10.88 -7.64
N GLU A 166 -9.67 -11.46 -8.69
CA GLU A 166 -10.43 -10.72 -9.69
C GLU A 166 -11.71 -10.10 -9.09
N GLU A 167 -12.40 -10.82 -8.22
CA GLU A 167 -13.57 -10.31 -7.48
C GLU A 167 -13.17 -9.16 -6.54
N ASP A 168 -12.08 -9.31 -5.77
CA ASP A 168 -11.56 -8.27 -4.89
C ASP A 168 -11.15 -7.01 -5.67
N LEU A 169 -10.46 -7.17 -6.80
CA LEU A 169 -10.10 -6.05 -7.67
C LEU A 169 -11.33 -5.33 -8.22
N ARG A 170 -12.36 -6.07 -8.63
CA ARG A 170 -13.62 -5.48 -9.07
C ARG A 170 -14.27 -4.67 -7.95
N ALA A 171 -14.30 -5.20 -6.72
CA ALA A 171 -14.84 -4.50 -5.57
C ALA A 171 -14.07 -3.21 -5.26
N VAL A 172 -12.73 -3.25 -5.33
CA VAL A 172 -11.88 -2.05 -5.15
C VAL A 172 -12.13 -1.02 -6.23
N VAL A 173 -12.26 -1.42 -7.50
CA VAL A 173 -12.55 -0.50 -8.61
C VAL A 173 -13.90 0.17 -8.39
N SER A 174 -14.96 -0.58 -8.07
CA SER A 174 -16.28 0.01 -7.80
C SER A 174 -16.28 0.95 -6.59
N ALA A 175 -15.51 0.64 -5.54
CA ALA A 175 -15.35 1.52 -4.40
C ALA A 175 -14.60 2.82 -4.76
N LEU A 176 -13.58 2.75 -5.62
CA LEU A 176 -12.86 3.91 -6.13
C LEU A 176 -13.73 4.79 -7.02
N GLU A 177 -14.52 4.20 -7.93
CA GLU A 177 -15.46 4.92 -8.77
C GLU A 177 -16.48 5.70 -7.92
N SER A 178 -17.07 5.04 -6.91
CA SER A 178 -18.00 5.72 -5.99
C SER A 178 -17.31 6.82 -5.18
N ALA A 179 -16.08 6.61 -4.71
CA ALA A 179 -15.33 7.63 -3.98
C ALA A 179 -14.96 8.84 -4.87
N GLU A 180 -14.68 8.61 -6.15
CA GLU A 180 -14.44 9.67 -7.14
C GLU A 180 -15.73 10.49 -7.35
N GLU A 181 -16.88 9.84 -7.53
CA GLU A 181 -18.18 10.53 -7.65
C GLU A 181 -18.47 11.40 -6.41
N GLN A 182 -18.22 10.89 -5.20
CA GLN A 182 -18.36 11.66 -3.97
C GLN A 182 -17.40 12.86 -3.93
N THR A 183 -16.15 12.68 -4.38
CA THR A 183 -15.14 13.74 -4.41
C THR A 183 -15.54 14.85 -5.37
N VAL A 184 -16.00 14.50 -6.58
CA VAL A 184 -16.48 15.46 -7.58
C VAL A 184 -17.71 16.21 -7.08
N SER A 185 -18.67 15.50 -6.47
CA SER A 185 -19.86 16.12 -5.86
C SER A 185 -19.47 17.10 -4.75
N LEU A 186 -18.57 16.70 -3.85
CA LEU A 186 -18.09 17.57 -2.78
C LEU A 186 -17.32 18.77 -3.33
N GLN A 187 -16.47 18.58 -4.34
CA GLN A 187 -15.77 19.69 -4.99
C GLN A 187 -16.76 20.69 -5.61
N HIS A 188 -17.82 20.20 -6.25
CA HIS A 188 -18.86 21.05 -6.81
C HIS A 188 -19.58 21.86 -5.73
N THR A 189 -20.00 21.21 -4.63
CA THR A 189 -20.64 21.91 -3.50
C THR A 189 -19.72 22.92 -2.84
N CYS A 190 -18.43 22.60 -2.66
CA CYS A 190 -17.44 23.57 -2.17
C CYS A 190 -17.26 24.76 -3.12
N SER A 191 -17.31 24.56 -4.43
CA SER A 191 -17.25 25.65 -5.41
C SER A 191 -18.49 26.54 -5.29
N MET A 192 -19.69 25.96 -5.27
CA MET A 192 -20.92 26.72 -5.10
C MET A 192 -20.95 27.55 -3.82
N LEU A 193 -20.53 26.95 -2.69
CA LEU A 193 -20.46 27.67 -1.41
C LEU A 193 -19.45 28.80 -1.47
N ARG A 194 -18.33 28.64 -2.17
CA ARG A 194 -17.36 29.70 -2.38
C ARG A 194 -17.95 30.86 -3.18
N ASP A 195 -18.66 30.55 -4.26
CA ASP A 195 -19.31 31.56 -5.10
C ASP A 195 -20.40 32.31 -4.31
N GLN A 196 -21.18 31.59 -3.49
CA GLN A 196 -22.20 32.19 -2.62
C GLN A 196 -21.59 33.09 -1.53
N VAL A 197 -20.49 32.67 -0.91
CA VAL A 197 -19.77 33.52 0.06
C VAL A 197 -19.22 34.78 -0.61
N GLN A 198 -18.65 34.66 -1.81
CA GLN A 198 -18.17 35.80 -2.58
C GLN A 198 -19.30 36.78 -2.90
N GLU A 199 -20.47 36.29 -3.33
CA GLU A 199 -21.64 37.12 -3.61
C GLU A 199 -22.13 37.87 -2.36
N GLU A 200 -22.24 37.18 -1.22
CA GLU A 200 -22.65 37.80 0.05
C GLU A 200 -21.61 38.80 0.58
N GLU A 201 -20.31 38.55 0.37
CA GLU A 201 -19.25 39.53 0.67
C GLU A 201 -19.35 40.78 -0.20
N GLU A 202 -19.68 40.63 -1.49
CA GLU A 202 -19.89 41.76 -2.40
C GLU A 202 -21.12 42.59 -1.99
N LYS A 203 -22.25 41.93 -1.68
CA LYS A 203 -23.44 42.61 -1.12
C LYS A 203 -23.11 43.36 0.17
N ALA A 204 -22.37 42.73 1.09
CA ALA A 204 -21.98 43.38 2.35
C ALA A 204 -21.11 44.62 2.11
N LYS A 205 -20.19 44.58 1.14
CA LYS A 205 -19.37 45.74 0.74
C LYS A 205 -20.24 46.87 0.18
N GLU A 206 -21.21 46.56 -0.67
CA GLU A 206 -22.16 47.56 -1.19
C GLU A 206 -22.99 48.19 -0.06
N PHE A 207 -23.53 47.38 0.85
CA PHE A 207 -24.28 47.88 2.00
C PHE A 207 -23.43 48.80 2.90
N LEU A 208 -22.18 48.44 3.17
CA LEU A 208 -21.27 49.28 3.95
C LEU A 208 -20.98 50.59 3.21
N GLN A 209 -20.73 50.55 1.91
CA GLN A 209 -20.50 51.76 1.10
C GLN A 209 -21.73 52.69 1.09
N ILE A 210 -22.94 52.14 0.94
CA ILE A 210 -24.19 52.91 1.03
C ILE A 210 -24.33 53.51 2.44
N THR A 211 -23.98 52.74 3.49
CA THR A 211 -24.05 53.23 4.88
C THR A 211 -23.05 54.37 5.11
N GLU A 212 -21.84 54.28 4.59
CA GLU A 212 -20.85 55.38 4.62
C GLU A 212 -21.37 56.63 3.90
N GLN A 213 -22.06 56.46 2.76
CA GLN A 213 -22.69 57.56 2.02
C GLN A 213 -23.95 58.12 2.73
N ALA A 214 -24.63 57.29 3.51
CA ALA A 214 -25.85 57.61 4.24
C ALA A 214 -25.59 58.01 5.71
N VAL A 215 -24.32 58.09 6.13
CA VAL A 215 -23.94 58.82 7.33
C VAL A 215 -24.47 60.23 7.11
N LEU A 216 -25.47 60.62 7.90
CA LEU A 216 -25.93 61.99 7.94
C LEU A 216 -24.68 62.84 8.13
N ASP A 217 -24.36 63.68 7.13
CA ASP A 217 -23.38 64.75 7.25
C ASP A 217 -23.91 65.71 8.32
N LEU A 218 -23.78 65.29 9.57
CA LEU A 218 -24.09 66.10 10.71
C LEU A 218 -23.13 67.27 10.59
N PRO A 219 -23.65 68.51 10.52
CA PRO A 219 -22.78 69.66 10.47
C PRO A 219 -21.81 69.54 11.63
N PHE A 220 -20.52 69.50 11.30
CA PHE A 220 -19.45 69.39 12.27
C PHE A 220 -19.66 70.54 13.26
N ILE A 221 -20.19 70.22 14.45
CA ILE A 221 -20.29 71.18 15.53
C ILE A 221 -18.85 71.39 15.97
N HIS A 222 -18.19 72.38 15.36
CA HIS A 222 -16.89 72.82 15.83
C HIS A 222 -17.03 73.06 17.34
N PRO A 223 -16.19 72.43 18.19
CA PRO A 223 -16.09 72.88 19.56
C PRO A 223 -15.80 74.37 19.48
N PRO A 224 -16.62 75.25 20.10
CA PRO A 224 -16.49 76.68 19.93
C PRO A 224 -15.05 77.08 20.27
N LYS A 225 -14.37 77.69 19.29
CA LYS A 225 -12.97 78.12 19.42
C LYS A 225 -12.82 79.22 20.47
N ASP A 226 -13.93 79.82 20.88
CA ASP A 226 -14.01 80.67 22.06
C ASP A 226 -14.41 79.82 23.26
N LYS A 227 -13.42 79.49 24.08
CA LYS A 227 -13.62 79.02 25.46
C LYS A 227 -14.21 80.15 26.32
N THR A 228 -15.37 80.68 25.96
CA THR A 228 -16.28 81.16 27.00
C THR A 228 -16.92 79.90 27.53
N THR A 229 -16.44 79.46 28.70
CA THR A 229 -17.02 78.32 29.40
C THR A 229 -18.52 78.58 29.52
N LEU A 230 -19.37 77.54 29.45
CA LEU A 230 -20.82 77.71 29.64
C LEU A 230 -21.11 78.56 30.90
N GLU A 231 -20.29 78.39 31.93
CA GLU A 231 -20.24 79.21 33.14
C GLU A 231 -20.07 80.72 32.89
N ASP A 232 -19.16 81.14 32.00
CA ASP A 232 -18.95 82.55 31.65
C ASP A 232 -20.17 83.14 30.94
N ARG A 233 -20.87 82.32 30.15
CA ARG A 233 -22.10 82.71 29.46
C ARG A 233 -23.27 82.83 30.44
N ILE A 234 -23.39 81.88 31.37
CA ILE A 234 -24.39 81.90 32.45
C ILE A 234 -24.15 83.10 33.37
N ARG A 235 -22.88 83.38 33.72
CA ARG A 235 -22.48 84.53 34.56
C ARG A 235 -22.73 85.89 33.90
N LYS A 236 -22.76 85.97 32.56
CA LYS A 236 -23.21 87.16 31.83
C LYS A 236 -24.73 87.34 31.82
N MET A 237 -25.49 86.25 31.84
CA MET A 237 -26.96 86.29 31.80
C MET A 237 -27.59 86.46 33.19
N ILE A 238 -26.91 86.02 34.24
CA ILE A 238 -27.38 86.11 35.63
C ILE A 238 -26.50 87.13 36.37
N PRO A 239 -27.02 88.32 36.73
CA PRO A 239 -26.31 89.27 37.56
C PRO A 239 -25.86 88.63 38.88
N GLN A 240 -24.63 88.86 39.32
CA GLN A 240 -24.01 88.22 40.51
C GLN A 240 -24.83 88.33 41.80
N HIS A 241 -25.72 89.32 41.91
CA HIS A 241 -26.57 89.52 43.07
C HIS A 241 -27.72 88.50 43.18
N ASP A 242 -28.13 87.87 42.07
CA ASP A 242 -29.27 86.95 42.02
C ASP A 242 -28.86 85.50 41.71
N SER A 243 -27.55 85.21 41.70
CA SER A 243 -27.03 83.88 41.33
C SER A 243 -27.36 82.81 42.36
N GLU A 244 -27.33 83.13 43.65
CA GLU A 244 -27.63 82.16 44.72
C GLU A 244 -29.12 81.81 44.77
N THR A 245 -29.99 82.80 44.65
CA THR A 245 -31.45 82.58 44.64
C THR A 245 -31.91 81.85 43.39
N THR A 246 -31.30 82.14 42.24
CA THR A 246 -31.57 81.43 40.97
C THR A 246 -31.03 80.00 41.00
N ALA A 247 -29.83 79.78 41.55
CA ALA A 247 -29.27 78.44 41.72
C ALA A 247 -30.12 77.58 42.67
N HIS A 248 -30.63 78.16 43.76
CA HIS A 248 -31.53 77.45 44.68
C HIS A 248 -32.83 77.05 43.99
N LYS A 249 -33.48 77.97 43.25
CA LYS A 249 -34.69 77.68 42.47
C LYS A 249 -34.47 76.62 41.39
N LEU A 250 -33.34 76.67 40.68
CA LEU A 250 -32.99 75.65 39.70
C LEU A 250 -32.70 74.31 40.38
N GLY A 251 -32.07 74.31 41.55
CA GLY A 251 -31.89 73.12 42.38
C GLY A 251 -33.21 72.48 42.79
N GLU A 252 -34.18 73.29 43.24
CA GLU A 252 -35.54 72.82 43.55
C GLU A 252 -36.25 72.25 42.31
N ILE A 253 -36.11 72.89 41.15
CA ILE A 253 -36.68 72.38 39.89
C ILE A 253 -36.02 71.04 39.52
N LEU A 254 -34.69 70.93 39.60
CA LEU A 254 -33.96 69.69 39.29
C LEU A 254 -34.29 68.55 40.27
N GLN A 255 -34.65 68.88 41.51
CA GLN A 255 -35.11 67.93 42.50
C GLN A 255 -36.61 67.63 42.42
N SER A 256 -37.35 68.31 41.54
CA SER A 256 -38.79 68.05 41.36
C SER A 256 -39.04 66.61 40.91
N GLU A 257 -40.16 66.06 41.38
CA GLU A 257 -40.57 64.68 41.11
C GLU A 257 -40.63 64.37 39.61
N ALA A 258 -41.12 65.32 38.80
CA ALA A 258 -41.19 65.19 37.35
C ALA A 258 -39.82 64.99 36.69
N ILE A 259 -38.77 65.67 37.16
CA ILE A 259 -37.41 65.54 36.62
C ILE A 259 -36.77 64.25 37.11
N GLN A 260 -37.00 63.85 38.36
CA GLN A 260 -36.52 62.57 38.86
C GLN A 260 -37.14 61.39 38.11
N ASP A 261 -38.43 61.45 37.80
CA ASP A 261 -39.11 60.41 37.05
C ASP A 261 -38.64 60.37 35.58
N ALA A 262 -38.39 61.53 34.97
CA ALA A 262 -37.75 61.59 33.66
C ALA A 262 -36.33 60.97 33.69
N GLN A 263 -35.54 61.23 34.74
CA GLN A 263 -34.21 60.63 34.90
C GLN A 263 -34.27 59.11 35.09
N LYS A 264 -35.22 58.60 35.88
CA LYS A 264 -35.46 57.15 36.03
C LYS A 264 -35.86 56.51 34.71
N LEU A 265 -36.75 57.15 33.95
CA LEU A 265 -37.19 56.69 32.63
C LEU A 265 -36.01 56.65 31.65
N LEU A 266 -35.18 57.69 31.63
CA LEU A 266 -33.97 57.73 30.80
C LEU A 266 -32.98 56.63 31.20
N ALA A 267 -32.74 56.42 32.48
CA ALA A 267 -31.86 55.34 32.96
C ALA A 267 -32.39 53.95 32.58
N GLN A 268 -33.71 53.75 32.65
CA GLN A 268 -34.35 52.51 32.25
C GLN A 268 -34.31 52.30 30.73
N ALA A 269 -34.52 53.34 29.93
CA ALA A 269 -34.38 53.31 28.49
C ALA A 269 -32.95 52.96 28.05
N HIS A 270 -31.94 53.55 28.71
CA HIS A 270 -30.53 53.22 28.49
C HIS A 270 -30.26 51.74 28.78
N LYS A 271 -30.69 51.24 29.94
CA LYS A 271 -30.54 49.82 30.29
C LYS A 271 -31.22 48.90 29.27
N HIS A 272 -32.38 49.28 28.76
CA HIS A 272 -33.09 48.52 27.74
C HIS A 272 -32.36 48.56 26.38
N ALA A 273 -31.80 49.69 25.99
CA ALA A 273 -30.97 49.81 24.79
C ALA A 273 -29.74 48.90 24.89
N ASP A 274 -29.01 48.94 26.01
CA ASP A 274 -27.86 48.08 26.25
C ASP A 274 -28.23 46.59 26.13
N GLN A 275 -29.38 46.19 26.68
CA GLN A 275 -29.86 44.81 26.56
C GLN A 275 -30.17 44.39 25.11
N LEU A 276 -30.66 45.30 24.27
CA LEU A 276 -30.90 45.02 22.84
C LEU A 276 -29.59 44.89 22.05
N PHE A 277 -28.59 45.71 22.36
CA PHE A 277 -27.33 45.74 21.61
C PHE A 277 -26.31 44.71 22.10
N PHE A 278 -26.39 44.24 23.35
CA PHE A 278 -25.39 43.32 23.94
C PHE A 278 -25.86 41.86 24.11
N HIS A 279 -27.06 41.47 23.67
CA HIS A 279 -27.56 40.09 23.83
C HIS A 279 -26.90 39.02 22.92
N GLY A 280 -25.94 39.41 22.08
CA GLY A 280 -25.25 38.52 21.13
C GLY A 280 -23.81 38.13 21.48
N PHE A 281 -23.20 38.72 22.52
CA PHE A 281 -21.83 38.38 22.91
C PHE A 281 -21.83 37.61 24.23
N ILE A 282 -21.62 36.29 24.14
CA ILE A 282 -21.18 35.48 25.28
C ILE A 282 -19.81 36.03 25.69
N PRO A 283 -19.62 36.59 26.89
CA PRO A 283 -18.28 36.88 27.36
C PRO A 283 -17.59 35.54 27.63
N VAL A 284 -16.58 35.26 26.82
CA VAL A 284 -15.56 34.28 27.16
C VAL A 284 -15.00 34.70 28.51
N ASN A 285 -15.27 33.92 29.55
CA ASN A 285 -14.57 34.03 30.82
C ASN A 285 -13.09 33.77 30.57
N CYS A 286 -12.32 34.84 30.38
CA CYS A 286 -10.89 34.82 30.56
C CYS A 286 -10.63 34.62 32.05
N SER A 287 -10.55 33.37 32.47
CA SER A 287 -9.80 32.98 33.65
C SER A 287 -8.33 33.31 33.38
N GLY A 288 -7.88 34.44 33.90
CA GLY A 288 -6.49 34.86 33.87
C GLY A 288 -6.13 35.52 35.19
N GLU A 289 -5.38 34.77 36.00
CA GLU A 289 -4.26 35.24 36.85
C GLU A 289 -4.63 36.24 37.97
N THR A 290 -4.26 36.10 39.24
CA THR A 290 -3.17 35.41 39.96
C THR A 290 -3.53 35.42 41.44
#